data_AF-A0A161YPB5-F1
#
_entry.id   AF-A0A161YPB5-F1
#
_cell.length_a   1.000
_cell.length_b   1.000
_cell.length_c   1.000
_cell.angle_alpha   90.00
_cell.angle_beta   90.00
_cell.angle_gamma   90.00
#
_symmetry.space_group_name_H-M   'P 1'
#
loop_
_entity.id
_entity.type
_entity.pdbx_description
1 polymer ?
#
loop_
_entity_poly.entity_id
_entity_poly.type
_entity_poly.pdbx_seq_one_letter_code
_entity_poly.pdbx_strand_id
1 'polypeptide(L)'
;MHLGRLLSTIVAGLTLAQATPIQDRSPASSTSENAAAAAERKEARSQPAKYFREASFSPRYDARFATKPLNETAERDALKALVQTYFATLRDLGVQTWLMHGSLLGWWWNKQILPWDSTADVQITEDGINFLAAYYNMTTYYYKYPSVPEGRFFQLEVNPNYVHRGQDAFDEGNVADARWIDMDNGLFIDVTAVRYVEDHPEGAGVLASKGGHEFRDTYLYPLLDTTFEGVNAKIPYKYKEMLIAEYGEKALTDREFKNHKFVDDKMEWVPNDEL
;
A
#
# COMPACT_ATOMS: atom_id res chain seq x y z
N MET A 1 -19.70 46.87 34.47
CA MET A 1 -19.43 46.86 33.02
C MET A 1 -20.71 46.45 32.32
N HIS A 2 -21.25 47.33 31.48
CA HIS A 2 -22.60 47.28 30.93
C HIS A 2 -22.78 46.20 29.87
N LEU A 3 -23.83 45.39 30.03
CA LEU A 3 -24.46 44.59 28.99
C LEU A 3 -25.26 45.52 28.06
N GLY A 4 -24.96 45.53 26.76
CA GLY A 4 -25.66 46.32 25.75
C GLY A 4 -26.00 45.49 24.52
N ARG A 5 -27.24 44.99 24.47
CA ARG A 5 -27.87 44.37 23.30
C ARG A 5 -27.96 45.39 22.15
N LEU A 6 -27.57 44.98 20.94
CA LEU A 6 -27.97 45.66 19.70
C LEU A 6 -29.14 44.89 19.08
N LEU A 7 -30.33 45.49 19.22
CA LEU A 7 -31.48 45.23 18.35
C LEU A 7 -31.17 45.80 16.96
N SER A 8 -31.40 45.03 15.91
CA SER A 8 -31.67 45.58 14.58
C SER A 8 -33.07 45.20 14.15
N THR A 9 -33.79 46.25 13.82
CA THR A 9 -35.20 46.38 13.49
C THR A 9 -35.58 45.67 12.19
N ILE A 10 -36.70 44.95 12.25
CA ILE A 10 -37.43 44.41 11.10
C ILE A 10 -38.17 45.56 10.41
N VAL A 11 -37.92 45.77 9.12
CA VAL A 11 -38.80 46.56 8.25
C VAL A 11 -39.48 45.57 7.30
N ALA A 12 -40.78 45.37 7.50
CA ALA A 12 -41.63 44.57 6.63
C ALA A 12 -42.07 45.43 5.43
N GLY A 13 -41.47 45.17 4.27
CA GLY A 13 -41.99 45.65 2.99
C GLY A 13 -42.96 44.62 2.41
N LEU A 14 -44.25 44.92 2.42
CA LEU A 14 -45.25 44.17 1.65
C LEU A 14 -45.11 44.55 0.17
N THR A 15 -44.61 43.64 -0.66
CA THR A 15 -44.82 43.66 -2.10
C THR A 15 -45.81 42.56 -2.47
N LEU A 16 -47.03 42.94 -2.86
CA LEU A 16 -47.93 42.05 -3.60
C LEU A 16 -47.31 41.78 -4.97
N ALA A 17 -46.80 40.57 -5.18
CA ALA A 17 -46.54 40.02 -6.50
C ALA A 17 -47.56 38.90 -6.75
N GLN A 18 -48.30 39.06 -7.83
CA GLN A 18 -49.34 38.12 -8.25
C GLN A 18 -48.73 36.75 -8.56
N ALA A 19 -49.29 35.70 -7.98
CA ALA A 19 -48.91 34.32 -8.28
C ALA A 19 -49.39 33.96 -9.69
N THR A 20 -48.48 33.87 -10.65
CA THR A 20 -48.70 33.08 -11.86
C THR A 20 -48.64 31.60 -11.51
N PRO A 21 -49.61 30.78 -11.92
CA PRO A 21 -49.53 29.35 -11.66
C PRO A 21 -48.27 28.78 -12.33
N ILE A 22 -47.39 28.20 -11.51
CA ILE A 22 -46.29 27.38 -12.01
C ILE A 22 -46.96 26.21 -12.73
N GLN A 23 -46.77 26.13 -14.05
CA GLN A 23 -47.05 24.89 -14.77
C GLN A 23 -46.22 23.80 -14.12
N ASP A 24 -46.92 22.83 -13.54
CA ASP A 24 -46.34 21.60 -13.05
C ASP A 24 -45.70 20.89 -14.25
N ARG A 25 -44.41 21.15 -14.47
CA ARG A 25 -43.60 20.26 -15.30
C ARG A 25 -43.40 19.03 -14.43
N SER A 26 -44.28 18.05 -14.65
CA SER A 26 -44.06 16.66 -14.25
C SER A 26 -42.57 16.34 -14.37
N PRO A 27 -41.95 15.68 -13.38
CA PRO A 27 -40.57 15.26 -13.53
C PRO A 27 -40.54 14.37 -14.77
N ALA A 28 -39.91 14.88 -15.83
CA ALA A 28 -39.54 14.06 -16.97
C ALA A 28 -38.83 12.86 -16.36
N SER A 29 -39.37 11.68 -16.64
CA SER A 29 -38.83 10.40 -16.18
C SER A 29 -37.31 10.48 -16.29
N SER A 30 -36.62 10.51 -15.15
CA SER A 30 -35.18 10.34 -15.14
C SER A 30 -34.93 9.00 -15.81
N THR A 31 -34.46 9.03 -17.05
CA THR A 31 -33.98 7.82 -17.70
C THR A 31 -32.95 7.20 -16.77
N SER A 32 -32.96 5.87 -16.65
CA SER A 32 -32.05 5.12 -15.78
C SER A 32 -30.59 5.55 -15.96
N GLU A 33 -30.22 5.98 -17.16
CA GLU A 33 -28.90 6.53 -17.51
C GLU A 33 -28.54 7.82 -16.78
N ASN A 34 -29.48 8.76 -16.58
CA ASN A 34 -29.22 10.01 -15.85
C ASN A 34 -29.14 9.78 -14.33
N ALA A 35 -29.88 8.80 -13.81
CA ALA A 35 -29.79 8.40 -12.41
C ALA A 35 -28.49 7.61 -12.14
N ALA A 36 -28.08 6.73 -13.06
CA ALA A 36 -26.81 6.01 -13.01
C ALA A 36 -25.62 6.99 -13.10
N ALA A 37 -25.62 7.92 -14.05
CA ALA A 37 -24.55 8.92 -14.16
C ALA A 37 -24.49 9.87 -12.96
N ALA A 38 -25.63 10.18 -12.33
CA ALA A 38 -25.67 10.97 -11.09
C ALA A 38 -25.22 10.16 -9.87
N ALA A 39 -25.51 8.86 -9.82
CA ALA A 39 -25.01 7.95 -8.79
C ALA A 39 -23.50 7.74 -8.91
N GLU A 40 -22.99 7.45 -10.12
CA GLU A 40 -21.56 7.35 -10.42
C GLU A 40 -20.81 8.64 -10.07
N ARG A 41 -21.36 9.82 -10.40
CA ARG A 41 -20.76 11.12 -10.01
C ARG A 41 -20.78 11.36 -8.50
N LYS A 42 -21.75 10.80 -7.78
CA LYS A 42 -21.85 10.92 -6.32
C LYS A 42 -20.89 9.95 -5.63
N GLU A 43 -20.72 8.76 -6.18
CA GLU A 43 -19.79 7.71 -5.76
C GLU A 43 -18.33 8.12 -6.03
N ALA A 44 -18.05 8.72 -7.20
CA ALA A 44 -16.75 9.31 -7.53
C ALA A 44 -16.40 10.52 -6.63
N ARG A 45 -17.40 11.18 -6.03
CA ARG A 45 -17.20 12.29 -5.09
C ARG A 45 -17.07 11.83 -3.63
N SER A 46 -17.42 10.58 -3.32
CA SER A 46 -17.28 10.01 -1.97
C SER A 46 -15.96 9.28 -1.74
N GLN A 47 -15.26 8.86 -2.80
CA GLN A 47 -13.94 8.24 -2.65
C GLN A 47 -12.89 9.30 -2.28
N PRO A 48 -12.05 9.07 -1.25
CA PRO A 48 -10.99 10.00 -0.89
C PRO A 48 -9.99 10.10 -2.05
N ALA A 49 -9.39 11.27 -2.20
CA ALA A 49 -8.37 11.45 -3.23
C ALA A 49 -7.20 10.49 -2.96
N LYS A 50 -6.67 9.88 -4.03
CA LYS A 50 -5.42 9.11 -3.98
C LYS A 50 -4.34 9.94 -3.27
N TYR A 51 -3.81 9.39 -2.17
CA TYR A 51 -2.86 10.07 -1.30
C TYR A 51 -1.46 10.08 -1.91
N PHE A 52 -0.87 8.89 -2.09
CA PHE A 52 0.46 8.75 -2.65
C PHE A 52 0.46 9.04 -4.16
N ARG A 53 1.54 9.69 -4.64
CA ARG A 53 1.67 10.10 -6.03
C ARG A 53 2.95 9.54 -6.63
N GLU A 54 2.78 8.71 -7.65
CA GLU A 54 3.89 8.13 -8.39
C GLU A 54 4.37 9.07 -9.50
N ALA A 55 5.63 8.92 -9.88
CA ALA A 55 6.24 9.68 -10.95
C ALA A 55 5.56 9.37 -12.29
N SER A 56 5.46 10.37 -13.16
CA SER A 56 4.76 10.24 -14.45
C SER A 56 5.40 9.22 -15.40
N PHE A 57 6.67 8.88 -15.19
CA PHE A 57 7.40 7.93 -16.04
C PHE A 57 7.34 6.49 -15.51
N SER A 58 6.96 6.27 -14.25
CA SER A 58 6.91 4.92 -13.65
C SER A 58 6.13 4.91 -12.34
N PRO A 59 5.24 3.92 -12.11
CA PRO A 59 4.53 3.76 -10.85
C PRO A 59 5.42 3.32 -9.68
N ARG A 60 6.70 3.00 -9.93
CA ARG A 60 7.65 2.50 -8.92
C ARG A 60 8.33 3.61 -8.11
N TYR A 61 8.20 4.85 -8.57
CA TYR A 61 8.93 6.00 -8.06
C TYR A 61 7.97 7.02 -7.48
N ASP A 62 8.30 7.61 -6.34
CA ASP A 62 7.59 8.72 -5.73
C ASP A 62 7.87 10.01 -6.53
N ALA A 63 6.79 10.71 -6.90
CA ALA A 63 6.87 11.90 -7.75
C ALA A 63 7.67 13.05 -7.14
N ARG A 64 7.85 13.08 -5.81
CA ARG A 64 8.59 14.15 -5.11
C ARG A 64 10.10 13.98 -5.20
N PHE A 65 10.57 12.74 -5.33
CA PHE A 65 11.97 12.36 -5.17
C PHE A 65 12.63 11.83 -6.45
N ALA A 66 11.85 11.60 -7.51
CA ALA A 66 12.36 11.07 -8.77
C ALA A 66 11.99 11.93 -9.98
N THR A 67 12.98 12.19 -10.85
CA THR A 67 12.78 12.93 -12.12
C THR A 67 13.01 12.06 -13.36
N LYS A 68 13.67 10.91 -13.20
CA LYS A 68 13.95 9.91 -14.24
C LYS A 68 14.18 8.54 -13.60
N PRO A 69 13.99 7.43 -14.32
CA PRO A 69 14.28 6.10 -13.79
C PRO A 69 15.80 5.90 -13.61
N LEU A 70 16.16 5.05 -12.65
CA LEU A 70 17.50 4.48 -12.55
C LEU A 70 17.75 3.49 -13.70
N ASN A 71 19.01 3.18 -13.98
CA ASN A 71 19.34 2.01 -14.78
C ASN A 71 19.12 0.74 -13.96
N GLU A 72 19.04 -0.41 -14.63
CA GLU A 72 18.68 -1.68 -14.00
C GLU A 72 19.58 -2.08 -12.82
N THR A 73 20.90 -1.99 -12.97
CA THR A 73 21.84 -2.30 -11.88
C THR A 73 21.64 -1.38 -10.67
N ALA A 74 21.51 -0.07 -10.92
CA ALA A 74 21.31 0.90 -9.84
C ALA A 74 19.93 0.76 -9.17
N GLU A 75 18.89 0.39 -9.92
CA GLU A 75 17.56 0.08 -9.37
C GLU A 75 17.63 -1.15 -8.45
N ARG A 76 18.29 -2.24 -8.87
CA ARG A 76 18.49 -3.44 -8.05
C ARG A 76 19.25 -3.15 -6.75
N ASP A 77 20.35 -2.39 -6.83
CA ASP A 77 21.13 -2.00 -5.66
C ASP A 77 20.33 -1.11 -4.69
N ALA A 78 19.52 -0.19 -5.23
CA ALA A 78 18.65 0.68 -4.44
C ALA A 78 17.50 -0.08 -3.77
N LEU A 79 16.87 -1.03 -4.46
CA LEU A 79 15.83 -1.90 -3.90
C LEU A 79 16.37 -2.75 -2.75
N LYS A 80 17.59 -3.28 -2.89
CA LYS A 80 18.27 -4.00 -1.82
C LYS A 80 18.47 -3.09 -0.60
N ALA A 81 18.96 -1.86 -0.80
CA ALA A 81 19.13 -0.91 0.29
C ALA A 81 17.78 -0.55 0.95
N LEU A 82 16.71 -0.38 0.18
CA LEU A 82 15.35 -0.14 0.69
C LEU A 82 14.89 -1.27 1.61
N VAL A 83 15.02 -2.52 1.18
CA VAL A 83 14.65 -3.69 1.99
C VAL A 83 15.47 -3.75 3.28
N GLN A 84 16.79 -3.59 3.17
CA GLN A 84 17.69 -3.67 4.31
C GLN A 84 17.39 -2.60 5.37
N THR A 85 17.14 -1.36 4.92
CA THR A 85 16.86 -0.21 5.78
C THR A 85 15.44 -0.29 6.37
N TYR A 86 14.46 -0.77 5.61
CA TYR A 86 13.10 -1.02 6.08
C TYR A 86 13.08 -2.01 7.25
N PHE A 87 13.62 -3.23 7.05
CA PHE A 87 13.62 -4.25 8.11
C PHE A 87 14.45 -3.84 9.32
N ALA A 88 15.56 -3.11 9.11
CA ALA A 88 16.34 -2.55 10.22
C ALA A 88 15.50 -1.55 11.03
N THR A 89 14.84 -0.61 10.37
CA THR A 89 14.01 0.42 11.02
C THR A 89 12.87 -0.21 11.81
N LEU A 90 12.06 -1.06 11.18
CA LEU A 90 10.87 -1.64 11.82
C LEU A 90 11.23 -2.51 13.04
N ARG A 91 12.37 -3.22 12.97
CA ARG A 91 12.92 -3.96 14.11
C ARG A 91 13.30 -3.02 15.26
N ASP A 92 14.00 -1.93 14.97
CA ASP A 92 14.45 -0.98 16.00
C ASP A 92 13.26 -0.24 16.63
N LEU A 93 12.19 -0.01 15.86
CA LEU A 93 10.91 0.52 16.35
C LEU A 93 10.05 -0.51 17.12
N GLY A 94 10.43 -1.79 17.11
CA GLY A 94 9.66 -2.87 17.74
C GLY A 94 8.36 -3.23 17.01
N VAL A 95 8.22 -2.85 15.73
CA VAL A 95 7.03 -3.15 14.92
C VAL A 95 7.27 -4.44 14.14
N GLN A 96 6.39 -5.42 14.36
CA GLN A 96 6.48 -6.70 13.68
C GLN A 96 6.02 -6.57 12.22
N THR A 97 6.87 -7.00 11.29
CA THR A 97 6.61 -7.02 9.85
C THR A 97 7.11 -8.32 9.25
N TRP A 98 6.51 -8.77 8.14
CA TRP A 98 6.86 -10.00 7.45
C TRP A 98 6.73 -9.86 5.92
N LEU A 99 7.39 -10.76 5.19
CA LEU A 99 7.33 -10.85 3.73
C LEU A 99 6.02 -11.51 3.28
N MET A 100 5.47 -11.02 2.18
CA MET A 100 4.28 -11.57 1.52
C MET A 100 4.46 -11.56 0.00
N HIS A 101 3.49 -12.11 -0.74
CA HIS A 101 3.39 -12.00 -2.20
C HIS A 101 4.71 -12.31 -2.93
N GLY A 102 5.18 -11.43 -3.81
CA GLY A 102 6.37 -11.63 -4.64
C GLY A 102 7.65 -11.72 -3.81
N SER A 103 7.73 -10.96 -2.71
CA SER A 103 8.87 -11.04 -1.79
C SER A 103 8.95 -12.36 -1.03
N LEU A 104 7.80 -12.95 -0.64
CA LEU A 104 7.79 -14.28 -0.05
C LEU A 104 8.17 -15.36 -1.09
N LEU A 105 7.79 -15.17 -2.35
CA LEU A 105 8.18 -16.06 -3.45
C LEU A 105 9.67 -15.96 -3.78
N GLY A 106 10.23 -14.76 -3.84
CA GLY A 106 11.67 -14.54 -3.96
C GLY A 106 12.42 -15.14 -2.77
N TRP A 107 11.86 -15.02 -1.57
CA TRP A 107 12.40 -15.67 -0.39
C TRP A 107 12.49 -17.18 -0.53
N TRP A 108 11.45 -17.82 -1.06
CA TRP A 108 11.40 -19.26 -1.29
C TRP A 108 12.53 -19.75 -2.20
N TRP A 109 12.84 -19.01 -3.26
CA TRP A 109 13.85 -19.41 -4.25
C TRP A 109 15.28 -19.22 -3.76
N ASN A 110 15.62 -18.02 -3.31
CA ASN A 110 17.01 -17.71 -2.94
C ASN A 110 17.16 -16.60 -1.89
N LYS A 111 16.09 -16.25 -1.15
CA LYS A 111 16.13 -15.20 -0.13
C LYS A 111 16.46 -13.81 -0.70
N GLN A 112 16.10 -13.57 -1.96
CA GLN A 112 16.32 -12.31 -2.67
C GLN A 112 15.06 -11.88 -3.40
N ILE A 113 14.99 -10.60 -3.78
CA ILE A 113 13.96 -10.08 -4.67
C ILE A 113 14.08 -10.81 -6.02
N LEU A 114 12.95 -11.19 -6.62
CA LEU A 114 12.96 -11.81 -7.95
C LEU A 114 13.47 -10.79 -8.99
N PRO A 115 14.27 -11.19 -10.00
CA PRO A 115 14.85 -10.24 -10.96
C PRO A 115 13.84 -9.38 -11.75
N TRP A 116 12.61 -9.86 -11.85
CA TRP A 116 11.51 -9.19 -12.54
C TRP A 116 10.53 -8.45 -11.62
N ASP A 117 10.76 -8.50 -10.31
CA ASP A 117 10.03 -7.72 -9.32
C ASP A 117 10.73 -6.37 -9.13
N SER A 118 9.94 -5.37 -8.75
CA SER A 118 10.39 -3.98 -8.71
C SER A 118 10.11 -3.26 -7.40
N THR A 119 9.62 -3.99 -6.41
CA THR A 119 9.38 -3.54 -5.05
C THR A 119 9.45 -4.76 -4.13
N ALA A 120 9.52 -4.51 -2.83
CA ALA A 120 9.26 -5.54 -1.84
C ALA A 120 7.79 -5.49 -1.40
N ASP A 121 7.26 -6.67 -1.08
CA ASP A 121 5.90 -6.87 -0.57
C ASP A 121 6.00 -7.25 0.90
N VAL A 122 5.53 -6.36 1.76
CA VAL A 122 5.61 -6.51 3.21
C VAL A 122 4.28 -6.17 3.85
N GLN A 123 4.01 -6.85 4.96
CA GLN A 123 2.82 -6.60 5.76
C GLN A 123 3.16 -6.34 7.22
N ILE A 124 2.24 -5.65 7.90
CA ILE A 124 2.24 -5.37 9.33
C ILE A 124 0.84 -5.60 9.91
N THR A 125 0.74 -5.64 11.24
CA THR A 125 -0.56 -5.71 11.93
C THR A 125 -1.26 -4.36 11.97
N GLU A 126 -2.57 -4.37 12.26
CA GLU A 126 -3.35 -3.17 12.53
C GLU A 126 -2.74 -2.32 13.66
N ASP A 127 -2.36 -2.94 14.77
CA ASP A 127 -1.70 -2.24 15.87
C ASP A 127 -0.37 -1.62 15.45
N GLY A 128 0.36 -2.31 14.57
CA GLY A 128 1.62 -1.82 13.99
C GLY A 128 1.41 -0.53 13.21
N ILE A 129 0.42 -0.48 12.30
CA ILE A 129 0.16 0.75 11.53
C ILE A 129 -0.37 1.87 12.42
N ASN A 130 -1.23 1.57 13.41
CA ASN A 130 -1.72 2.56 14.38
C ASN A 130 -0.56 3.18 15.17
N PHE A 131 0.40 2.37 15.60
CA PHE A 131 1.59 2.83 16.30
C PHE A 131 2.48 3.72 15.41
N LEU A 132 2.75 3.29 14.18
CA LEU A 132 3.55 4.10 13.25
C LEU A 132 2.86 5.43 12.93
N ALA A 133 1.53 5.43 12.73
CA ALA A 133 0.75 6.63 12.46
C ALA A 133 0.82 7.65 13.61
N ALA A 134 0.71 7.16 14.85
CA ALA A 134 0.66 8.01 16.04
C ALA A 134 2.03 8.62 16.40
N TYR A 135 3.13 7.90 16.17
CA TYR A 135 4.44 8.26 16.73
C TYR A 135 5.55 8.48 15.69
N TYR A 136 5.43 7.90 14.49
CA TYR A 136 6.54 7.85 13.52
C TYR A 136 6.16 8.32 12.11
N ASN A 137 4.94 8.80 11.88
CA ASN A 137 4.55 9.33 10.58
C ASN A 137 5.47 10.51 10.16
N MET A 138 5.89 10.52 8.90
CA MET A 138 6.80 11.51 8.29
C MET A 138 8.20 11.57 8.94
N THR A 139 8.60 10.54 9.70
CA THR A 139 9.96 10.48 10.24
C THR A 139 10.98 10.10 9.17
N THR A 140 12.20 10.62 9.32
CA THR A 140 13.30 10.42 8.37
C THR A 140 14.48 9.78 9.06
N TYR A 141 15.14 8.83 8.39
CA TYR A 141 16.25 8.04 8.91
C TYR A 141 17.42 8.11 7.94
N TYR A 142 18.62 8.32 8.47
CA TYR A 142 19.85 8.30 7.68
C TYR A 142 20.51 6.94 7.77
N TYR A 143 20.84 6.36 6.62
CA TYR A 143 21.56 5.09 6.54
C TYR A 143 22.77 5.21 5.64
N LYS A 144 23.85 4.52 6.04
CA LYS A 144 25.10 4.41 5.29
C LYS A 144 25.46 2.93 5.17
N TYR A 145 25.44 2.41 3.94
CA TYR A 145 25.71 1.00 3.63
C TYR A 145 26.85 0.88 2.62
N PRO A 146 27.48 -0.29 2.45
CA PRO A 146 28.47 -0.50 1.40
C PRO A 146 27.95 -0.18 -0.01
N SER A 147 26.67 -0.48 -0.31
CA SER A 147 26.00 -0.14 -1.57
C SER A 147 25.57 1.33 -1.67
N VAL A 148 25.63 2.07 -0.55
CA VAL A 148 25.24 3.47 -0.44
C VAL A 148 26.30 4.22 0.37
N PRO A 149 27.52 4.39 -0.17
CA PRO A 149 28.69 4.84 0.58
C PRO A 149 28.63 6.31 0.99
N GLU A 150 27.84 7.15 0.32
CA GLU A 150 27.60 8.54 0.73
C GLU A 150 26.49 8.65 1.79
N GLY A 151 25.76 7.55 2.01
CA GLY A 151 24.54 7.47 2.79
C GLY A 151 23.36 8.19 2.13
N ARG A 152 22.15 7.83 2.57
CA ARG A 152 20.87 8.33 2.04
C ARG A 152 19.87 8.54 3.16
N PHE A 153 18.92 9.42 2.92
CA PHE A 153 17.76 9.58 3.77
C PHE A 153 16.58 8.75 3.27
N PHE A 154 15.92 8.09 4.22
CA PHE A 154 14.72 7.31 3.98
C PHE A 154 13.58 7.86 4.82
N GLN A 155 12.37 7.91 4.29
CA GLN A 155 11.19 8.43 4.98
C GLN A 155 10.15 7.33 5.21
N LEU A 156 9.65 7.25 6.44
CA LEU A 156 8.43 6.52 6.76
C LEU A 156 7.25 7.48 6.67
N GLU A 157 6.32 7.21 5.77
CA GLU A 157 5.12 8.02 5.57
C GLU A 157 3.86 7.16 5.63
N VAL A 158 2.92 7.52 6.50
CA VAL A 158 1.65 6.81 6.69
C VAL A 158 0.56 7.51 5.89
N ASN A 159 -0.16 6.75 5.06
CA ASN A 159 -1.32 7.23 4.33
C ASN A 159 -2.45 7.53 5.34
N PRO A 160 -3.00 8.75 5.43
CA PRO A 160 -4.08 9.06 6.37
C PRO A 160 -5.34 8.21 6.17
N ASN A 161 -5.52 7.63 5.00
CA ASN A 161 -6.59 6.68 4.70
C ASN A 161 -6.37 5.30 5.36
N TYR A 162 -5.28 5.07 6.13
CA TYR A 162 -5.01 3.81 6.84
C TYR A 162 -6.12 3.38 7.80
N VAL A 163 -6.99 4.31 8.20
CA VAL A 163 -8.17 4.03 9.04
C VAL A 163 -9.28 3.28 8.31
N HIS A 164 -9.31 3.34 6.97
CA HIS A 164 -10.31 2.63 6.17
C HIS A 164 -9.96 1.15 6.05
N ARG A 165 -10.97 0.28 6.17
CA ARG A 165 -10.80 -1.17 6.01
C ARG A 165 -11.19 -1.56 4.59
N GLY A 166 -10.56 -2.61 4.05
CA GLY A 166 -10.85 -3.09 2.68
C GLY A 166 -12.30 -3.51 2.46
N GLN A 167 -13.03 -3.84 3.53
CA GLN A 167 -14.46 -4.17 3.47
C GLN A 167 -15.39 -2.95 3.36
N ASP A 168 -14.92 -1.73 3.66
CA ASP A 168 -15.77 -0.54 3.75
C ASP A 168 -16.12 0.00 2.35
N ALA A 169 -15.12 0.03 1.47
CA ALA A 169 -15.21 0.24 0.02
C ALA A 169 -13.80 0.02 -0.57
N PHE A 170 -13.68 -0.71 -1.67
CA PHE A 170 -12.39 -0.85 -2.33
C PHE A 170 -11.96 0.49 -2.93
N ASP A 171 -10.85 1.03 -2.40
CA ASP A 171 -10.23 2.27 -2.87
C ASP A 171 -8.88 1.93 -3.52
N GLU A 172 -8.93 1.72 -4.83
CA GLU A 172 -7.74 1.47 -5.67
C GLU A 172 -6.66 2.56 -5.51
N GLY A 173 -7.04 3.78 -5.13
CA GLY A 173 -6.13 4.88 -4.91
C GLY A 173 -5.34 4.79 -3.61
N ASN A 174 -5.81 4.03 -2.62
CA ASN A 174 -5.27 4.03 -1.25
C ASN A 174 -5.10 2.61 -0.66
N VAL A 175 -4.69 1.66 -1.50
CA VAL A 175 -4.39 0.27 -1.09
C VAL A 175 -3.23 0.20 -0.09
N ALA A 176 -2.15 0.96 -0.33
CA ALA A 176 -1.01 1.03 0.59
C ALA A 176 -1.33 1.87 1.84
N ASP A 177 -1.03 1.30 3.01
CA ASP A 177 -1.25 1.95 4.31
C ASP A 177 -0.09 2.88 4.70
N ALA A 178 1.13 2.55 4.29
CA ALA A 178 2.31 3.40 4.47
C ALA A 178 3.33 3.16 3.34
N ARG A 179 4.34 4.02 3.27
CA ARG A 179 5.52 3.87 2.43
C ARG A 179 6.81 4.03 3.21
N TRP A 180 7.79 3.23 2.84
CA TRP A 180 9.19 3.47 3.15
C TRP A 180 9.90 3.93 1.89
N ILE A 181 10.38 5.18 1.86
CA ILE A 181 10.78 5.88 0.63
C ILE A 181 12.26 6.23 0.69
N ASP A 182 13.03 5.88 -0.34
CA ASP A 182 14.39 6.42 -0.55
C ASP A 182 14.25 7.83 -1.13
N MET A 183 14.62 8.84 -0.35
CA MET A 183 14.41 10.25 -0.73
C MET A 183 15.37 10.75 -1.81
N ASP A 184 16.42 9.98 -2.15
CA ASP A 184 17.44 10.39 -3.12
C ASP A 184 17.07 9.93 -4.54
N ASN A 185 16.42 8.77 -4.68
CA ASN A 185 16.01 8.24 -5.98
C ASN A 185 14.49 8.08 -6.15
N GLY A 186 13.73 8.12 -5.06
CA GLY A 186 12.27 8.03 -5.04
C GLY A 186 11.70 6.62 -5.12
N LEU A 187 12.49 5.55 -5.17
CA LEU A 187 11.97 4.20 -4.99
C LEU A 187 11.38 4.04 -3.59
N PHE A 188 10.37 3.18 -3.46
CA PHE A 188 9.70 2.94 -2.19
C PHE A 188 9.26 1.50 -2.03
N ILE A 189 8.97 1.12 -0.78
CA ILE A 189 8.24 -0.09 -0.40
C ILE A 189 6.86 0.34 0.06
N ASP A 190 5.81 -0.19 -0.56
CA ASP A 190 4.45 -0.08 -0.03
C ASP A 190 4.28 -1.05 1.15
N VAL A 191 3.82 -0.53 2.28
CA VAL A 191 3.57 -1.29 3.50
C VAL A 191 2.06 -1.45 3.65
N THR A 192 1.61 -2.70 3.74
CA THR A 192 0.18 -3.02 3.84
C THR A 192 -0.15 -3.55 5.23
N ALA A 193 -1.11 -2.94 5.91
CA ALA A 193 -1.60 -3.47 7.18
C ALA A 193 -2.70 -4.51 6.92
N VAL A 194 -2.68 -5.59 7.70
CA VAL A 194 -3.76 -6.59 7.74
C VAL A 194 -4.54 -6.49 9.04
N ARG A 195 -5.86 -6.69 8.93
CA ARG A 195 -6.82 -6.46 10.03
C ARG A 195 -7.75 -7.64 10.14
N TYR A 196 -8.17 -7.98 11.36
CA TYR A 196 -9.15 -9.03 11.55
C TYR A 196 -10.51 -8.61 11.00
N VAL A 197 -11.19 -9.57 10.36
CA VAL A 197 -12.54 -9.41 9.82
C VAL A 197 -13.52 -9.96 10.86
N GLU A 198 -14.23 -9.08 11.56
CA GLU A 198 -15.04 -9.44 12.73
C GLU A 198 -16.22 -10.37 12.37
N ASP A 199 -16.88 -10.14 11.24
CA ASP A 199 -18.09 -10.86 10.79
C ASP A 199 -17.86 -11.67 9.50
N HIS A 200 -16.67 -12.25 9.33
CA HIS A 200 -16.38 -13.04 8.13
C HIS A 200 -17.28 -14.29 8.04
N PRO A 201 -17.84 -14.65 6.85
CA PRO A 201 -18.73 -15.80 6.70
C PRO A 201 -18.13 -17.15 7.14
N GLU A 202 -16.81 -17.27 7.08
CA GLU A 202 -16.09 -18.47 7.55
C GLU A 202 -15.69 -18.44 9.04
N GLY A 203 -16.22 -17.48 9.80
CA GLY A 203 -15.95 -17.28 11.22
C GLY A 203 -14.69 -16.47 11.52
N ALA A 204 -14.36 -16.37 12.81
CA ALA A 204 -13.23 -15.60 13.32
C ALA A 204 -11.86 -16.10 12.81
N GLY A 205 -10.84 -15.26 12.97
CA GLY A 205 -9.45 -15.60 12.63
C GLY A 205 -9.07 -15.30 11.17
N VAL A 206 -9.93 -14.65 10.40
CA VAL A 206 -9.61 -14.18 9.04
C VAL A 206 -9.03 -12.78 9.12
N LEU A 207 -7.90 -12.59 8.46
CA LEU A 207 -7.22 -11.32 8.26
C LEU A 207 -7.44 -10.87 6.81
N ALA A 208 -7.65 -9.57 6.61
CA ALA A 208 -7.77 -8.97 5.29
C ALA A 208 -6.84 -7.76 5.13
N SER A 209 -6.25 -7.61 3.95
CA SER A 209 -5.64 -6.36 3.51
C SER A 209 -6.68 -5.43 2.87
N LYS A 210 -6.34 -4.15 2.71
CA LYS A 210 -7.14 -3.22 1.90
C LYS A 210 -7.26 -3.63 0.43
N GLY A 211 -6.30 -4.40 -0.05
CA GLY A 211 -6.31 -4.98 -1.39
C GLY A 211 -7.36 -6.09 -1.57
N GLY A 212 -8.07 -6.48 -0.50
CA GLY A 212 -9.04 -7.58 -0.52
C GLY A 212 -8.40 -8.97 -0.42
N HIS A 213 -7.10 -9.06 -0.13
CA HIS A 213 -6.45 -10.36 0.08
C HIS A 213 -6.76 -10.85 1.48
N GLU A 214 -7.29 -12.07 1.58
CA GLU A 214 -7.71 -12.69 2.83
C GLU A 214 -6.94 -13.96 3.11
N PHE A 215 -6.61 -14.18 4.38
CA PHE A 215 -6.01 -15.42 4.85
C PHE A 215 -6.28 -15.63 6.35
N ARG A 216 -6.19 -16.87 6.80
CA ARG A 216 -6.36 -17.18 8.22
C ARG A 216 -5.09 -16.88 9.00
N ASP A 217 -5.26 -16.36 10.21
CA ASP A 217 -4.16 -16.12 11.15
C ASP A 217 -3.37 -17.39 11.48
N THR A 218 -3.98 -18.57 11.44
CA THR A 218 -3.32 -19.88 11.56
C THR A 218 -2.35 -20.23 10.42
N TYR A 219 -2.38 -19.47 9.32
CA TYR A 219 -1.38 -19.55 8.25
C TYR A 219 -0.25 -18.57 8.49
N LEU A 220 -0.54 -17.46 9.17
CA LEU A 220 0.42 -16.41 9.48
C LEU A 220 1.26 -16.75 10.71
N TYR A 221 0.61 -17.08 11.83
CA TYR A 221 1.24 -17.20 13.13
C TYR A 221 1.53 -18.66 13.54
N PRO A 222 2.61 -18.89 14.32
CA PRO A 222 3.64 -17.92 14.67
C PRO A 222 4.51 -17.56 13.46
N LEU A 223 4.92 -16.30 13.35
CA LEU A 223 5.87 -15.88 12.32
C LEU A 223 7.21 -16.60 12.51
N LEU A 224 7.85 -16.98 11.42
CA LEU A 224 9.15 -17.66 11.43
C LEU A 224 10.28 -16.67 11.13
N ASP A 225 11.35 -16.75 11.90
CA ASP A 225 12.57 -15.95 11.68
C ASP A 225 13.41 -16.51 10.53
N THR A 226 13.91 -15.61 9.68
CA THR A 226 14.72 -15.95 8.52
C THR A 226 15.58 -14.76 8.09
N THR A 227 16.14 -14.83 6.89
CA THR A 227 16.85 -13.72 6.24
C THR A 227 16.30 -13.46 4.84
N PHE A 228 16.34 -12.21 4.40
CA PHE A 228 16.01 -11.78 3.05
C PHE A 228 16.91 -10.59 2.69
N GLU A 229 17.49 -10.58 1.49
CA GLU A 229 18.49 -9.58 1.07
C GLU A 229 19.66 -9.40 2.08
N GLY A 230 20.01 -10.47 2.79
CA GLY A 230 21.09 -10.48 3.78
C GLY A 230 20.76 -9.84 5.13
N VAL A 231 19.50 -9.45 5.39
CA VAL A 231 19.05 -8.95 6.70
C VAL A 231 18.01 -9.88 7.34
N ASN A 232 17.86 -9.78 8.66
CA ASN A 232 16.83 -10.53 9.39
C ASN A 232 15.44 -10.10 8.93
N ALA A 233 14.59 -11.07 8.63
CA ALA A 233 13.21 -10.89 8.19
C ALA A 233 12.32 -11.95 8.85
N LYS A 234 11.00 -11.80 8.69
CA LYS A 234 10.01 -12.78 9.11
C LYS A 234 9.14 -13.22 7.94
N ILE A 235 8.61 -14.43 8.03
CA ILE A 235 7.67 -15.00 7.06
C ILE A 235 6.49 -15.68 7.76
N PRO A 236 5.37 -15.94 7.05
CA PRO A 236 4.25 -16.70 7.57
C PRO A 236 4.61 -18.14 7.99
N TYR A 237 3.87 -18.71 8.94
CA TYR A 237 4.02 -20.10 9.39
C TYR A 237 3.80 -21.12 8.25
N LYS A 238 2.68 -20.99 7.53
CA LYS A 238 2.28 -21.84 6.39
C LYS A 238 2.59 -21.19 5.05
N TYR A 239 3.82 -20.68 4.93
CA TYR A 239 4.25 -19.93 3.75
C TYR A 239 4.08 -20.70 2.44
N LYS A 240 4.29 -22.03 2.42
CA LYS A 240 4.11 -22.84 1.21
C LYS A 240 2.67 -22.83 0.74
N GLU A 241 1.74 -23.05 1.65
CA GLU A 241 0.31 -23.08 1.37
C GLU A 241 -0.18 -21.71 0.89
N MET A 242 0.33 -20.62 1.48
CA MET A 242 0.03 -19.26 1.01
C MET A 242 0.56 -19.02 -0.40
N LEU A 243 1.81 -19.40 -0.69
CA LEU A 243 2.39 -19.27 -2.03
C LEU A 243 1.68 -20.13 -3.08
N ILE A 244 1.29 -21.37 -2.73
CA ILE A 244 0.54 -22.25 -3.63
C ILE A 244 -0.85 -21.70 -3.91
N ALA A 245 -1.52 -21.16 -2.89
CA ALA A 245 -2.83 -20.54 -3.08
C ALA A 245 -2.77 -19.31 -4.00
N GLU A 246 -1.70 -18.53 -3.93
CA GLU A 246 -1.54 -17.29 -4.70
C GLU A 246 -0.98 -17.53 -6.12
N TYR A 247 0.07 -18.35 -6.25
CA TYR A 247 0.83 -18.51 -7.50
C TYR A 247 0.77 -19.92 -8.10
N GLY A 248 0.18 -20.89 -7.40
CA GLY A 248 0.13 -22.29 -7.79
C GLY A 248 1.44 -23.05 -7.53
N GLU A 249 1.36 -24.39 -7.55
CA GLU A 249 2.51 -25.27 -7.25
C GLU A 249 3.71 -25.06 -8.19
N LYS A 250 3.44 -24.70 -9.45
CA LYS A 250 4.50 -24.47 -10.45
C LYS A 250 5.39 -23.28 -10.09
N ALA A 251 4.87 -22.25 -9.43
CA ALA A 251 5.68 -21.11 -9.02
C ALA A 251 6.82 -21.48 -8.05
N LEU A 252 6.67 -22.60 -7.33
CA LEU A 252 7.67 -23.10 -6.38
C LEU A 252 8.67 -24.08 -6.99
N THR A 253 8.47 -24.48 -8.25
CA THR A 253 9.18 -25.63 -8.86
C THR A 253 9.67 -25.37 -10.27
N ASP A 254 9.01 -24.51 -11.05
CA ASP A 254 9.40 -24.17 -12.40
C ASP A 254 10.68 -23.33 -12.37
N ARG A 255 11.68 -23.77 -13.13
CA ARG A 255 13.02 -23.18 -13.13
C ARG A 255 13.24 -22.27 -14.31
N GLU A 256 12.23 -22.05 -15.14
CA GLU A 256 12.29 -21.15 -16.28
C GLU A 256 11.12 -20.17 -16.21
N PHE A 257 11.43 -18.88 -16.05
CA PHE A 257 10.40 -17.85 -15.97
C PHE A 257 10.95 -16.51 -16.42
N LYS A 258 10.13 -15.73 -17.15
CA LYS A 258 10.48 -14.37 -17.65
C LYS A 258 11.91 -14.25 -18.20
N ASN A 259 12.31 -15.13 -19.12
CA ASN A 259 13.65 -15.16 -19.74
C ASN A 259 14.82 -15.36 -18.76
N HIS A 260 14.56 -15.96 -17.60
CA HIS A 260 15.58 -16.37 -16.64
C HIS A 260 15.47 -17.87 -16.38
N LYS A 261 16.60 -18.46 -15.99
CA LYS A 261 16.69 -19.82 -15.49
C LYS A 261 17.24 -19.83 -14.07
N PHE A 262 16.59 -20.58 -13.18
CA PHE A 262 17.14 -20.81 -11.85
C PHE A 262 18.30 -21.81 -11.92
N VAL A 263 19.49 -21.37 -11.52
CA VAL A 263 20.73 -22.17 -11.52
C VAL A 263 21.03 -22.64 -10.10
N ASP A 264 20.87 -23.94 -9.84
CA ASP A 264 21.00 -24.51 -8.47
C ASP A 264 22.36 -24.24 -7.83
N ASP A 265 23.45 -24.40 -8.59
CA ASP A 265 24.81 -24.23 -8.07
C ASP A 265 25.08 -22.79 -7.58
N LYS A 266 24.39 -21.81 -8.18
CA LYS A 266 24.47 -20.40 -7.81
C LYS A 266 23.38 -19.99 -6.81
N MET A 267 22.32 -20.78 -6.70
CA MET A 267 21.07 -20.41 -6.03
C MET A 267 20.55 -19.05 -6.53
N GLU A 268 20.47 -18.89 -7.85
CA GLU A 268 20.18 -17.60 -8.47
C GLU A 268 19.38 -17.75 -9.77
N TRP A 269 18.48 -16.80 -10.00
CA TRP A 269 17.81 -16.61 -11.29
C TRP A 269 18.75 -15.86 -12.24
N VAL A 270 19.28 -16.57 -13.25
CA VAL A 270 20.23 -16.02 -14.21
C VAL A 270 19.50 -15.71 -15.53
N PRO A 271 19.70 -14.52 -16.13
CA PRO A 271 19.18 -14.21 -17.46
C PRO A 271 19.60 -15.25 -18.50
N ASN A 272 18.70 -15.63 -19.41
CA ASN A 272 18.98 -16.68 -20.39
C ASN A 272 20.14 -16.35 -21.34
N ASP A 273 20.45 -15.07 -21.55
CA ASP A 273 21.57 -14.58 -22.36
C ASP A 273 22.92 -14.60 -21.62
N GLU A 274 22.92 -14.87 -20.31
CA GLU A 274 24.13 -15.02 -19.46
C GLU A 274 24.46 -16.48 -19.11
N LEU A 275 23.67 -17.45 -19.59
CA LEU A 275 23.86 -18.91 -19.40
C LEU A 275 24.87 -19.50 -20.39
#